data_AF-A0A918IDN5-F1
#
_entry.id   AF-A0A918IDN5-F1
#
_cell.length_a   1.000
_cell.length_b   1.000
_cell.length_c   1.000
_cell.angle_alpha   90.00
_cell.angle_beta   90.00
_cell.angle_gamma   90.00
#
_symmetry.space_group_name_H-M   'P 1'
#
loop_
_entity.id
_entity.type
_entity.pdbx_description
1 polymer ?
#
loop_
_entity_poly.entity_id
_entity_poly.type
_entity_poly.pdbx_seq_one_letter_code
_entity_poly.pdbx_strand_id
1 'polypeptide(L)'
;MSARRSLVWLGLTPEPEQELPAAVAALRAPADGHPPPALVAAERHRVQRLVLRGTQGGWLRYLREVTDLVVEAAAGPAATDPRPALVAGEVVLDHHRMLIGLPGTAYARTAAQRRDLEEALARLSARGRPAHRGHTEPRSTV
;
A
#
# COMPACT_ATOMS: atom_id res chain seq x y z
N MET A 1 -20.81 20.85 23.55
CA MET A 1 -20.78 20.75 22.07
C MET A 1 -19.87 19.59 21.69
N SER A 2 -20.43 18.38 21.47
CA SER A 2 -19.64 17.22 21.05
C SER A 2 -19.19 17.40 19.61
N ALA A 3 -17.88 17.59 19.40
CA ALA A 3 -17.29 17.49 18.08
C ALA A 3 -17.64 16.12 17.50
N ARG A 4 -18.54 16.07 16.52
CA ARG A 4 -18.84 14.85 15.77
C ARG A 4 -17.50 14.38 15.19
N ARG A 5 -17.06 13.17 15.60
CA ARG A 5 -15.90 12.50 15.03
C ARG A 5 -16.16 12.32 13.54
N SER A 6 -15.63 13.21 12.73
CA SER A 6 -15.70 13.11 11.27
C SER A 6 -14.88 11.89 10.85
N LEU A 7 -15.56 10.83 10.44
CA LEU A 7 -14.99 9.60 9.88
C LEU A 7 -14.91 9.66 8.36
N VAL A 8 -15.07 10.85 7.76
CA VAL A 8 -15.07 11.05 6.30
C VAL A 8 -13.71 10.68 5.67
N TRP A 9 -12.65 10.65 6.48
CA TRP A 9 -11.33 10.16 6.09
C TRP A 9 -11.22 8.64 5.97
N LEU A 10 -12.23 7.87 6.38
CA LEU A 10 -12.25 6.40 6.27
C LEU A 10 -12.88 5.91 4.96
N GLY A 11 -13.03 6.76 3.92
CA GLY A 11 -13.74 6.42 2.68
C GLY A 11 -13.52 4.97 2.23
N LEU A 12 -14.53 4.12 2.52
CA LEU A 12 -14.46 2.67 2.49
C LEU A 12 -14.73 2.15 1.08
N THR A 13 -13.82 1.34 0.53
CA THR A 13 -14.16 0.23 -0.37
C THR A 13 -13.48 -1.07 0.11
N PRO A 14 -14.14 -2.23 0.00
CA PRO A 14 -14.08 -3.23 1.08
C PRO A 14 -13.15 -4.41 0.84
N GLU A 15 -12.63 -4.65 -0.37
CA GLU A 15 -11.74 -5.81 -0.60
C GLU A 15 -10.25 -5.54 -0.33
N PRO A 16 -9.60 -4.52 -0.92
CA PRO A 16 -8.14 -4.40 -0.80
C PRO A 16 -7.69 -3.87 0.58
N GLU A 17 -8.54 -3.13 1.29
CA GLU A 17 -8.24 -2.68 2.66
C GLU A 17 -8.19 -3.84 3.69
N GLN A 18 -8.89 -4.94 3.43
CA GLN A 18 -8.80 -6.14 4.27
C GLN A 18 -7.45 -6.84 4.15
N GLU A 19 -6.80 -6.71 2.99
CA GLU A 19 -5.50 -7.29 2.69
C GLU A 19 -4.35 -6.45 3.24
N LEU A 20 -4.57 -5.14 3.45
CA LEU A 20 -3.55 -4.21 3.93
C LEU A 20 -2.83 -4.68 5.21
N PRO A 21 -3.50 -5.15 6.28
CA PRO A 21 -2.79 -5.64 7.46
C PRO A 21 -1.89 -6.85 7.18
N ALA A 22 -2.30 -7.74 6.28
CA ALA A 22 -1.50 -8.90 5.88
C ALA A 22 -0.32 -8.48 5.00
N ALA A 23 -0.54 -7.58 4.05
CA ALA A 23 0.49 -7.02 3.19
C ALA A 23 1.55 -6.25 3.99
N VAL A 24 1.14 -5.38 4.92
CA VAL A 24 2.06 -4.64 5.79
C VAL A 24 2.79 -5.56 6.75
N ALA A 25 2.11 -6.58 7.30
CA ALA A 25 2.77 -7.59 8.11
C ALA A 25 3.84 -8.36 7.31
N ALA A 26 3.58 -8.69 6.04
CA ALA A 26 4.55 -9.33 5.16
C ALA A 26 5.75 -8.43 4.86
N LEU A 27 5.53 -7.13 4.64
CA LEU A 27 6.61 -6.15 4.46
C LEU A 27 7.49 -6.00 5.71
N ARG A 28 6.91 -6.17 6.90
CA ARG A 28 7.63 -6.10 8.18
C ARG A 28 8.23 -7.45 8.62
N ALA A 29 7.84 -8.55 7.99
CA ALA A 29 8.33 -9.87 8.33
C ALA A 29 9.74 -10.09 7.74
N PRO A 30 10.63 -10.83 8.45
CA PRO A 30 11.88 -11.28 7.87
C PRO A 30 11.65 -12.21 6.66
N ALA A 31 12.65 -12.29 5.79
CA ALA A 31 12.61 -12.55 4.34
C ALA A 31 11.90 -13.81 3.79
N ASP A 32 11.22 -14.62 4.60
CA ASP A 32 10.59 -15.88 4.16
C ASP A 32 9.21 -15.68 3.49
N GLY A 33 8.82 -14.43 3.24
CA GLY A 33 7.64 -14.05 2.43
C GLY A 33 6.29 -14.37 3.05
N HIS A 34 6.26 -15.02 4.22
CA HIS A 34 5.04 -15.40 4.93
C HIS A 34 5.03 -14.74 6.31
N PRO A 35 4.18 -13.72 6.55
CA PRO A 35 4.09 -13.12 7.86
C PRO A 35 3.52 -14.13 8.86
N PRO A 36 4.16 -14.29 10.04
CA PRO A 36 3.57 -15.03 11.14
C PRO A 36 2.14 -14.52 11.44
N PRO A 37 1.16 -15.40 11.72
CA PRO A 37 -0.21 -15.00 12.03
C PRO A 37 -0.30 -13.96 13.17
N ALA A 38 0.64 -14.01 14.12
CA ALA A 38 0.76 -13.03 15.20
C ALA A 38 1.07 -11.61 14.70
N LEU A 39 1.90 -11.44 13.67
CA LEU A 39 2.20 -10.13 13.09
C LEU A 39 0.98 -9.58 12.35
N VAL A 40 0.27 -10.43 11.61
CA VAL A 40 -0.98 -10.04 10.93
C VAL A 40 -2.03 -9.60 11.96
N ALA A 41 -2.21 -10.37 13.04
CA ALA A 41 -3.14 -10.02 14.12
C ALA A 41 -2.76 -8.72 14.83
N ALA A 42 -1.46 -8.50 15.08
CA ALA A 42 -0.97 -7.25 15.67
C ALA A 42 -1.27 -6.05 14.77
N GLU A 43 -1.07 -6.18 13.45
CA GLU A 43 -1.34 -5.09 12.51
C GLU A 43 -2.84 -4.83 12.36
N ARG A 44 -3.66 -5.88 12.31
CA ARG A 44 -5.13 -5.76 12.33
C ARG A 44 -5.59 -4.99 13.58
N HIS A 45 -5.09 -5.35 14.75
CA HIS A 45 -5.44 -4.65 15.99
C HIS A 45 -4.95 -3.20 15.98
N ARG A 46 -3.78 -2.91 15.40
CA ARG A 46 -3.26 -1.55 15.25
C ARG A 46 -4.17 -0.70 14.37
N VAL A 47 -4.55 -1.20 13.20
CA VAL A 47 -5.49 -0.53 12.28
C VAL A 47 -6.84 -0.36 12.95
N GLN A 48 -7.38 -1.40 13.58
CA GLN A 48 -8.65 -1.34 14.30
C GLN A 48 -8.64 -0.25 15.38
N ARG A 49 -7.56 -0.10 16.16
CA ARG A 49 -7.46 0.99 17.15
C ARG A 49 -7.38 2.36 16.49
N LEU A 50 -6.68 2.50 15.36
CA LEU A 50 -6.64 3.76 14.61
C LEU A 50 -8.01 4.14 14.05
N VAL A 51 -8.77 3.17 13.55
CA VAL A 51 -10.14 3.38 13.05
C VAL A 51 -11.10 3.74 14.19
N LEU A 52 -11.09 2.97 15.28
CA LEU A 52 -12.07 3.12 16.37
C LEU A 52 -11.75 4.29 17.33
N ARG A 53 -10.47 4.59 17.53
CA ARG A 53 -10.00 5.52 18.58
C ARG A 53 -9.00 6.56 18.07
N GLY A 54 -8.52 6.43 16.85
CA GLY A 54 -7.50 7.30 16.31
C GLY A 54 -8.01 8.67 15.88
N THR A 55 -7.08 9.44 15.34
CA THR A 55 -7.32 10.76 14.75
C THR A 55 -6.88 10.72 13.30
N GLN A 56 -7.36 11.67 12.49
CA GLN A 56 -6.88 11.84 11.11
C GLN A 56 -5.34 11.95 11.04
N GLY A 57 -4.72 12.65 11.99
CA GLY A 57 -3.25 12.74 12.05
C GLY A 57 -2.58 11.40 12.35
N GLY A 58 -3.15 10.60 13.26
CA GLY A 58 -2.67 9.25 13.55
C GLY A 58 -2.79 8.30 12.35
N TRP A 59 -3.87 8.44 11.58
CA TRP A 59 -4.08 7.70 10.35
C TRP A 59 -3.11 8.11 9.23
N LEU A 60 -2.94 9.42 8.97
CA LEU A 60 -1.98 9.91 7.98
C LEU A 60 -0.53 9.54 8.31
N ARG A 61 -0.20 9.47 9.60
CA ARG A 61 1.10 8.94 10.05
C ARG A 61 1.23 7.45 9.74
N TYR A 62 0.21 6.66 10.01
CA TYR A 62 0.21 5.24 9.65
C TYR A 62 0.41 5.03 8.14
N LEU A 63 -0.30 5.79 7.30
CA LEU A 63 -0.11 5.72 5.85
C LEU A 63 1.32 6.08 5.42
N ARG A 64 1.94 7.08 6.06
CA ARG A 64 3.35 7.42 5.84
C ARG A 64 4.27 6.24 6.12
N GLU A 65 4.09 5.59 7.27
CA GLU A 65 4.91 4.43 7.63
C GLU A 65 4.76 3.29 6.61
N VAL A 66 3.56 3.10 6.06
CA VAL A 66 3.34 2.10 4.99
C VAL A 66 3.99 2.54 3.67
N THR A 67 3.92 3.83 3.31
CA THR A 67 4.65 4.37 2.15
C THR A 67 6.14 4.07 2.25
N ASP A 68 6.74 4.33 3.42
CA ASP A 68 8.18 4.10 3.64
C ASP A 68 8.52 2.61 3.43
N LEU A 69 7.72 1.69 3.95
CA LEU A 69 7.90 0.24 3.73
C LEU A 69 7.81 -0.17 2.25
N VAL A 70 6.88 0.40 1.50
CA VAL A 70 6.71 0.12 0.06
C VAL A 70 7.90 0.65 -0.74
N VAL A 71 8.38 1.86 -0.41
CA VAL A 71 9.55 2.47 -1.04
C VAL A 71 10.82 1.65 -0.74
N GLU A 72 11.00 1.20 0.50
CA GLU A 72 12.10 0.32 0.89
C GLU A 72 12.05 -1.01 0.14
N ALA A 73 10.88 -1.65 0.03
CA ALA A 73 10.71 -2.89 -0.74
C ALA A 73 11.01 -2.67 -2.25
N ALA A 74 10.61 -1.53 -2.80
CA ALA A 74 10.91 -1.14 -4.18
C ALA A 74 12.39 -0.81 -4.42
N ALA A 75 13.15 -0.44 -3.38
CA ALA A 75 14.60 -0.27 -3.44
C ALA A 75 15.37 -1.56 -3.15
N GLY A 76 14.75 -2.50 -2.44
CA GLY A 76 15.33 -3.78 -2.04
C GLY A 76 15.58 -4.76 -3.19
N PRO A 77 16.16 -5.93 -2.87
CA PRO A 77 16.56 -6.95 -3.85
C PRO A 77 15.38 -7.43 -4.71
N ALA A 78 15.65 -7.72 -5.99
CA ALA A 78 14.65 -8.23 -6.92
C ALA A 78 14.15 -9.66 -6.59
N ALA A 79 14.84 -10.39 -5.71
CA ALA A 79 14.50 -11.75 -5.32
C ALA A 79 13.34 -11.83 -4.30
N THR A 80 12.95 -10.71 -3.70
CA THR A 80 11.81 -10.65 -2.76
C THR A 80 10.50 -10.56 -3.53
N ASP A 81 9.48 -11.31 -3.09
CA ASP A 81 8.14 -11.26 -3.69
C ASP A 81 7.58 -9.82 -3.66
N PRO A 82 7.30 -9.20 -4.83
CA PRO A 82 6.84 -7.81 -4.88
C PRO A 82 5.34 -7.67 -4.53
N ARG A 83 4.57 -8.76 -4.48
CA ARG A 83 3.10 -8.71 -4.33
C ARG A 83 2.63 -7.96 -3.07
N PRO A 84 3.20 -8.18 -1.87
CA PRO A 84 2.77 -7.44 -0.68
C PRO A 84 3.01 -5.93 -0.80
N ALA A 85 4.10 -5.52 -1.45
CA ALA A 85 4.43 -4.12 -1.68
C ALA A 85 3.47 -3.46 -2.68
N LEU A 86 3.06 -4.19 -3.72
CA LEU A 86 2.07 -3.74 -4.70
C LEU A 86 0.71 -3.51 -4.05
N VAL A 87 0.19 -4.51 -3.32
CA VAL A 87 -1.11 -4.41 -2.63
C VAL A 87 -1.12 -3.25 -1.63
N ALA A 88 -0.09 -3.16 -0.77
CA ALA A 88 -0.02 -2.08 0.21
C ALA A 88 0.12 -0.71 -0.47
N GLY A 89 0.94 -0.60 -1.52
CA GLY A 89 1.17 0.65 -2.23
C GLY A 89 -0.08 1.15 -2.97
N GLU A 90 -0.81 0.27 -3.63
CA GLU A 90 -2.06 0.60 -4.33
C GLU A 90 -3.12 1.13 -3.35
N VAL A 91 -3.32 0.45 -2.23
CA VAL A 91 -4.28 0.86 -1.19
C VAL A 91 -3.94 2.25 -0.63
N VAL A 92 -2.67 2.48 -0.28
CA VAL A 92 -2.26 3.79 0.28
C VAL A 92 -2.35 4.90 -0.76
N LEU A 93 -2.02 4.61 -2.03
CA LEU A 93 -2.12 5.57 -3.11
C LEU A 93 -3.57 5.97 -3.39
N ASP A 94 -4.48 5.00 -3.43
CA ASP A 94 -5.91 5.27 -3.57
C ASP A 94 -6.43 6.14 -2.42
N HIS A 95 -6.04 5.78 -1.19
CA HIS A 95 -6.38 6.58 -0.02
C HIS A 95 -5.88 8.03 -0.12
N HIS A 96 -4.64 8.25 -0.56
CA HIS A 96 -4.11 9.59 -0.76
C HIS A 96 -4.83 10.37 -1.87
N ARG A 97 -5.33 9.69 -2.91
CA ARG A 97 -6.12 10.31 -3.98
C ARG A 97 -7.51 10.72 -3.49
N MET A 98 -8.16 9.88 -2.68
CA MET A 98 -9.47 10.18 -2.10
C MET A 98 -9.48 11.44 -1.22
N LEU A 99 -8.33 11.83 -0.64
CA LEU A 99 -8.21 13.09 0.12
C LEU A 99 -8.53 14.34 -0.69
N ILE A 100 -8.50 14.30 -2.04
CA ILE A 100 -8.85 15.45 -2.89
C ILE A 100 -10.30 15.87 -2.71
N GLY A 101 -11.20 14.93 -2.38
CA GLY A 101 -12.62 15.18 -2.15
C GLY A 101 -12.92 15.71 -0.74
N LEU A 102 -11.91 15.84 0.13
CA LEU A 102 -12.09 16.26 1.51
C LEU A 102 -11.65 17.72 1.70
N PRO A 103 -12.36 18.50 2.54
CA PRO A 103 -11.93 19.84 2.88
C PRO A 103 -10.61 19.82 3.66
N GLY A 104 -9.73 20.79 3.39
CA GLY A 104 -8.47 21.00 4.12
C GLY A 104 -7.23 20.74 3.26
N THR A 105 -6.05 20.78 3.90
CA THR A 105 -4.76 20.72 3.21
C THR A 105 -4.16 19.31 3.14
N ALA A 106 -4.91 18.27 3.53
CA ALA A 106 -4.39 16.91 3.63
C ALA A 106 -3.91 16.38 2.27
N TYR A 107 -4.67 16.62 1.20
CA TYR A 107 -4.30 16.22 -0.17
C TYR A 107 -2.98 16.86 -0.63
N ALA A 108 -2.78 18.16 -0.35
CA ALA A 108 -1.53 18.84 -0.68
C ALA A 108 -0.35 18.30 0.15
N ARG A 109 -0.57 18.02 1.44
CA ARG A 109 0.47 17.50 2.34
C ARG A 109 0.96 16.09 1.98
N THR A 110 0.11 15.28 1.34
CA THR A 110 0.47 13.92 0.90
C THR A 110 1.03 13.86 -0.53
N ALA A 111 1.29 15.01 -1.17
CA ALA A 111 1.77 15.05 -2.56
C ALA A 111 3.11 14.35 -2.77
N ALA A 112 4.07 14.51 -1.85
CA ALA A 112 5.35 13.81 -1.91
C ALA A 112 5.15 12.29 -1.84
N GLN A 113 4.36 11.82 -0.88
CA GLN A 113 4.07 10.40 -0.68
C GLN A 113 3.40 9.76 -1.89
N ARG A 114 2.49 10.49 -2.57
CA ARG A 114 1.90 9.99 -3.83
C ARG A 114 2.94 9.78 -4.92
N ARG A 115 3.86 10.73 -5.12
CA ARG A 115 4.94 10.60 -6.11
C ARG A 115 5.85 9.42 -5.78
N ASP A 116 6.26 9.31 -4.53
CA ASP A 116 7.15 8.23 -4.08
C ASP A 116 6.49 6.85 -4.28
N LEU A 117 5.18 6.73 -3.98
CA LEU A 117 4.40 5.51 -4.23
C LEU A 117 4.25 5.20 -5.72
N GLU A 118 3.95 6.20 -6.56
CA GLU A 118 3.82 6.01 -8.00
C GLU A 118 5.14 5.51 -8.62
N GLU A 119 6.27 6.09 -8.20
CA GLU A 119 7.59 5.61 -8.61
C GLU A 119 7.90 4.20 -8.10
N ALA A 120 7.61 3.92 -6.83
CA ALA A 120 7.83 2.60 -6.22
C ALA A 120 7.01 1.51 -6.91
N LEU A 121 5.72 1.77 -7.16
CA LEU A 121 4.82 0.85 -7.86
C LEU A 121 5.26 0.60 -9.30
N ALA A 122 5.75 1.63 -10.00
CA ALA A 122 6.31 1.46 -11.34
C ALA A 122 7.53 0.50 -11.34
N ARG A 123 8.43 0.66 -10.36
CA ARG A 123 9.62 -0.22 -10.20
C ARG A 123 9.22 -1.65 -9.85
N LEU A 124 8.29 -1.83 -8.91
CA LEU A 124 7.78 -3.14 -8.51
C LEU A 124 7.08 -3.86 -9.67
N SER A 125 6.26 -3.15 -10.43
CA SER A 125 5.57 -3.71 -11.60
C SER A 125 6.54 -4.13 -12.71
N ALA A 126 7.61 -3.36 -12.93
CA ALA A 126 8.64 -3.71 -13.90
C ALA A 126 9.38 -5.00 -13.54
N ARG A 127 9.57 -5.29 -12.23
CA ARG A 127 10.17 -6.55 -11.74
C ARG A 127 9.22 -7.74 -11.89
N GLY A 128 7.92 -7.53 -11.64
CA GLY A 128 6.90 -8.58 -11.71
C GLY A 128 6.50 -8.96 -13.12
N ARG A 129 6.83 -8.14 -14.13
CA ARG A 129 6.58 -8.46 -15.54
C ARG A 129 7.64 -9.45 -16.01
N PRO A 130 7.30 -10.73 -16.30
CA PRO A 130 8.26 -11.62 -16.92
C PRO A 130 8.68 -10.97 -18.25
N ALA A 131 9.99 -10.88 -18.48
CA ALA A 131 10.52 -10.47 -19.77
C ALA A 131 9.81 -11.32 -20.84
N HIS A 132 8.95 -10.68 -21.63
CA HIS A 132 8.23 -11.33 -22.71
C HIS A 132 9.30 -11.85 -23.67
N ARG A 133 9.70 -13.13 -23.53
CA ARG A 133 10.47 -13.84 -24.55
C ARG A 133 9.58 -13.82 -25.77
N GLY A 134 9.91 -12.93 -26.71
CA GLY A 134 9.19 -12.77 -27.96
C GLY A 134 8.93 -14.14 -28.56
N HIS A 135 7.65 -14.47 -28.70
CA HIS A 135 7.23 -15.63 -29.43
C HIS A 135 7.63 -15.37 -30.89
N THR A 136 8.78 -15.91 -31.30
CA THR A 136 9.17 -15.93 -32.71
C THR A 136 8.23 -16.90 -33.38
N GLU A 137 7.19 -16.40 -34.05
CA GLU A 137 6.33 -17.21 -34.90
C GLU A 137 7.18 -17.95 -35.95
N PRO A 138 7.08 -19.28 -36.08
CA PRO A 138 7.64 -19.95 -37.23
C PRO A 138 6.80 -19.57 -38.46
N ARG A 139 7.47 -18.91 -39.39
CA ARG A 139 6.96 -18.52 -40.70
C ARG A 139 6.54 -19.78 -41.46
N SER A 140 5.24 -20.09 -41.49
CA SER A 140 4.70 -21.14 -42.37
C SER A 140 4.78 -20.67 -43.82
N THR A 141 5.74 -21.22 -44.55
CA THR A 141 5.76 -21.24 -46.01
C THR A 141 4.80 -22.30 -46.53
N VAL A 142 3.80 -21.89 -47.30
CA VAL A 142 3.19 -22.67 -48.39
C VAL A 142 2.98 -21.71 -49.56
#